data_AF-F8FHW0-F1
#
_entry.id   AF-F8FHW0-F1
#
_cell.length_a   1.000
_cell.length_b   1.000
_cell.length_c   1.000
_cell.angle_alpha   90.00
_cell.angle_beta   90.00
_cell.angle_gamma   90.00
#
_symmetry.space_group_name_H-M   'P 1'
#
loop_
_entity.id
_entity.type
_entity.pdbx_description
1 polymer ?
#
loop_
_entity_poly.entity_id
_entity_poly.type
_entity_poly.pdbx_seq_one_letter_code
_entity_poly.pdbx_strand_id
1 'polypeptide(L)'
;MLSDLTGLTTGTVTGVIDRLEKAGYVFREKDPEDRRKVIIRVYTKKAEDEIMSHLESFGQSMKAMLDQYDNEQIRFLFNFFERSRGIIQTETLKLKK
;
A
#
# COMPACT_ATOMS: atom_id res chain seq x y z
N MET A 1 1.98 11.27 -3.51
CA MET A 1 3.21 10.48 -3.74
C MET A 1 3.06 9.10 -3.10
N LEU A 2 3.87 8.11 -3.47
CA LEU A 2 3.83 6.78 -2.83
C LEU A 2 4.06 6.85 -1.31
N SER A 3 4.93 7.76 -0.84
CA SER A 3 5.16 8.03 0.59
C SER A 3 3.90 8.40 1.36
N ASP A 4 3.00 9.16 0.73
CA ASP A 4 1.78 9.64 1.38
C ASP A 4 0.77 8.50 1.55
N LEU A 5 0.74 7.57 0.58
CA LEU A 5 -0.15 6.40 0.59
C LEU A 5 0.33 5.33 1.57
N THR A 6 1.64 5.14 1.70
CA THR A 6 2.21 4.10 2.56
C THR A 6 2.52 4.58 3.98
N GLY A 7 2.45 5.89 4.24
CA GLY A 7 2.88 6.48 5.52
C GLY A 7 4.38 6.34 5.79
N LEU A 8 5.18 6.01 4.78
CA LEU A 8 6.63 5.82 4.88
C LEU A 8 7.34 7.09 4.41
N THR A 9 8.54 7.33 4.93
CA THR A 9 9.38 8.43 4.41
C THR A 9 9.75 8.19 2.95
N THR A 10 9.96 9.25 2.18
CA THR A 10 10.36 9.15 0.77
C THR A 10 11.63 8.30 0.60
N GLY A 11 12.61 8.45 1.49
CA GLY A 11 13.83 7.62 1.46
C GLY A 11 13.54 6.13 1.69
N THR A 12 12.65 5.80 2.62
CA THR A 12 12.21 4.42 2.86
C THR A 12 11.49 3.86 1.65
N VAL A 13 10.57 4.62 1.04
CA VAL A 13 9.87 4.20 -0.19
C VAL A 13 10.86 3.94 -1.30
N THR A 14 11.79 4.86 -1.58
CA THR A 14 12.81 4.67 -2.61
C THR A 14 13.60 3.38 -2.38
N GLY A 15 14.06 3.13 -1.15
CA GLY A 15 14.77 1.89 -0.83
C GLY A 15 13.92 0.62 -1.00
N VAL A 16 12.61 0.67 -0.74
CA VAL A 16 11.69 -0.44 -1.04
C VAL A 16 11.58 -0.65 -2.55
N ILE A 17 11.37 0.41 -3.32
CA ILE A 17 11.26 0.31 -4.79
C ILE A 17 12.55 -0.21 -5.41
N ASP A 18 13.72 0.23 -4.94
CA ASP A 18 15.02 -0.26 -5.44
C ASP A 18 15.17 -1.77 -5.25
N ARG A 19 14.74 -2.30 -4.09
CA ARG A 19 14.76 -3.74 -3.84
C ARG A 19 13.77 -4.49 -4.74
N LEU A 20 12.57 -3.96 -4.93
CA LEU A 20 11.57 -4.56 -5.81
C LEU A 20 12.01 -4.55 -7.27
N GLU A 21 12.65 -3.47 -7.74
CA GLU A 21 13.18 -3.36 -9.11
C GLU A 21 14.36 -4.32 -9.30
N LYS A 22 15.30 -4.39 -8.34
CA LYS A 22 16.41 -5.36 -8.36
C LYS A 22 15.93 -6.81 -8.38
N ALA A 23 14.84 -7.11 -7.68
CA ALA A 23 14.21 -8.43 -7.69
C ALA A 23 13.33 -8.68 -8.94
N GLY A 24 13.17 -7.68 -9.83
CA GLY A 24 12.42 -7.79 -11.07
C GLY A 24 10.90 -7.79 -10.89
N TYR A 25 10.37 -7.26 -9.79
CA TYR A 25 8.93 -7.16 -9.54
C TYR A 25 8.32 -5.85 -10.05
N VAL A 26 9.12 -4.80 -10.14
CA VAL A 26 8.69 -3.49 -10.66
C VAL A 26 9.71 -2.91 -11.63
N PHE A 27 9.29 -1.90 -12.40
CA PHE A 27 10.16 -1.08 -13.22
C PHE A 27 9.73 0.38 -13.21
N ARG A 28 10.69 1.26 -13.47
CA ARG A 28 10.49 2.71 -13.56
C ARG A 28 10.29 3.16 -15.00
N GLU A 29 9.28 3.97 -15.22
CA GLU A 29 9.03 4.67 -16.48
C GLU A 29 8.95 6.18 -16.22
N LYS A 30 9.43 7.00 -17.16
CA LYS A 30 9.22 8.45 -17.08
C LYS A 30 7.78 8.77 -17.43
N ASP A 31 7.17 9.68 -16.69
CA ASP A 31 5.86 10.21 -17.06
C ASP A 31 5.99 10.97 -18.41
N PRO A 32 5.17 10.62 -19.43
CA PRO A 32 5.24 11.26 -20.74
C PRO A 32 4.85 12.73 -20.72
N GLU A 33 4.04 13.16 -19.74
CA GLU A 33 3.50 14.52 -19.62
C GLU A 33 4.33 15.40 -18.66
N ASP A 34 4.99 14.80 -17.65
CA ASP A 34 5.89 15.54 -16.75
C ASP A 34 7.17 14.75 -16.45
N ARG A 35 8.28 15.10 -17.12
CA ARG A 35 9.59 14.44 -16.98
C ARG A 35 10.17 14.48 -15.56
N ARG A 36 9.61 15.28 -14.64
CA ARG A 36 10.01 15.31 -13.23
C ARG A 36 9.38 14.17 -12.42
N LYS A 37 8.39 13.46 -12.98
CA LYS A 37 7.72 12.33 -12.35
C LYS A 37 8.24 11.00 -12.91
N VAL A 38 8.26 10.02 -12.03
CA VAL A 38 8.56 8.62 -12.36
C VAL A 38 7.36 7.78 -11.97
N ILE A 39 6.88 6.98 -12.90
CA ILE A 39 5.81 6.02 -12.71
C ILE A 39 6.45 4.67 -12.39
N ILE A 40 6.03 4.05 -11.28
CA ILE A 40 6.42 2.68 -10.94
C ILE A 40 5.35 1.75 -11.50
N ARG A 41 5.75 0.78 -12.33
CA ARG A 41 4.87 -0.26 -12.86
C ARG A 41 5.29 -1.62 -12.31
N VAL A 42 4.30 -2.48 -12.12
CA VAL A 42 4.51 -3.86 -11.65
C VAL A 42 4.64 -4.79 -12.85
N TYR A 43 5.55 -5.76 -12.78
CA TYR A 43 5.56 -6.89 -13.69
C TYR A 43 4.48 -7.89 -13.26
N THR A 44 3.23 -7.64 -13.68
CA THR A 44 2.03 -8.33 -13.20
C THR A 44 2.16 -9.84 -13.21
N LYS A 45 2.63 -10.43 -14.32
CA LYS A 45 2.77 -11.88 -14.46
C LYS A 45 3.72 -12.49 -13.40
N LYS A 46 4.86 -11.86 -13.15
CA LYS A 46 5.82 -12.34 -12.14
C LYS A 46 5.24 -12.22 -10.73
N ALA A 47 4.55 -11.11 -10.44
CA ALA A 47 3.89 -10.91 -9.16
C ALA A 47 2.76 -11.94 -8.94
N GLU A 48 1.99 -12.26 -9.97
CA GLU A 48 0.96 -13.31 -9.92
C GLU A 48 1.57 -14.69 -9.65
N ASP A 49 2.59 -15.07 -10.44
CA ASP A 49 3.22 -16.39 -10.34
C ASP A 49 3.95 -16.60 -9.00
N GLU A 50 4.72 -15.60 -8.54
CA GLU A 50 5.66 -15.76 -7.42
C GLU A 50 5.16 -15.17 -6.09
N ILE A 51 4.21 -14.23 -6.09
CA ILE A 51 3.75 -13.57 -4.85
C ILE A 51 2.30 -13.94 -4.53
N MET A 52 1.39 -13.85 -5.51
CA MET A 52 -0.04 -14.01 -5.24
C MET A 52 -0.39 -15.41 -4.76
N SER A 53 0.29 -16.45 -5.27
CA SER A 53 0.15 -17.83 -4.79
C SER A 53 0.51 -17.99 -3.30
N HIS A 54 1.56 -17.32 -2.83
CA HIS A 54 1.95 -17.33 -1.41
C HIS A 54 0.99 -16.54 -0.52
N LEU A 55 0.32 -15.52 -1.06
CA LEU A 55 -0.65 -14.71 -0.33
C LEU A 55 -2.08 -15.27 -0.38
N GLU A 56 -2.34 -16.29 -1.19
CA GLU A 56 -3.69 -16.85 -1.39
C GLU A 56 -4.30 -17.34 -0.08
N SER A 57 -3.56 -18.17 0.68
CA SER A 57 -4.02 -18.70 1.97
C SER A 57 -4.33 -17.59 2.98
N PHE A 58 -3.49 -16.54 3.00
CA PHE A 58 -3.74 -15.35 3.82
C PHE A 58 -5.01 -14.62 3.36
N GLY A 59 -5.18 -14.42 2.05
CA GLY A 59 -6.36 -13.77 1.47
C GLY A 59 -7.65 -14.53 1.78
N GLN A 60 -7.64 -15.86 1.69
CA GLN A 60 -8.76 -16.72 2.06
C GLN A 60 -9.09 -16.60 3.56
N SER A 61 -8.07 -16.63 4.43
CA SER A 61 -8.25 -16.48 5.87
C SER A 61 -8.82 -15.11 6.25
N MET A 62 -8.32 -14.05 5.62
CA MET A 62 -8.83 -12.69 5.77
C MET A 62 -10.27 -12.57 5.29
N LYS A 63 -10.59 -13.16 4.13
CA LYS A 63 -11.96 -13.18 3.61
C LYS A 63 -12.91 -13.90 4.56
N ALA A 64 -12.54 -15.09 5.05
CA ALA A 64 -13.37 -15.87 5.98
C ALA A 64 -13.61 -15.13 7.31
N MET A 65 -12.65 -14.33 7.76
CA MET A 65 -12.83 -13.43 8.90
C MET A 65 -13.80 -12.29 8.58
N LEU A 66 -13.65 -11.64 7.43
CA LEU A 66 -14.52 -10.54 7.01
C LEU A 66 -15.97 -10.98 6.75
N ASP A 67 -16.17 -12.20 6.27
CA ASP A 67 -17.50 -12.79 6.02
C ASP A 67 -18.30 -13.03 7.32
N GLN A 68 -17.68 -12.90 8.51
CA GLN A 68 -18.37 -12.94 9.80
C GLN A 68 -19.07 -11.62 10.16
N TYR A 69 -18.81 -10.56 9.38
CA TYR A 69 -19.39 -9.24 9.60
C TYR A 69 -20.40 -8.91 8.52
N ASP A 70 -21.51 -8.30 8.92
CA ASP A 70 -22.44 -7.72 7.96
C ASP A 70 -21.91 -6.39 7.39
N ASN A 71 -22.58 -5.88 6.36
CA ASN A 71 -22.19 -4.63 5.71
C ASN A 71 -22.25 -3.40 6.63
N GLU A 72 -23.11 -3.40 7.65
CA GLU A 72 -23.22 -2.29 8.60
C GLU A 72 -22.04 -2.29 9.57
N GLN A 73 -21.65 -3.48 10.06
CA GLN A 73 -20.47 -3.68 10.89
C GLN A 73 -19.18 -3.35 10.14
N ILE A 74 -19.05 -3.76 8.87
CA ILE A 74 -17.91 -3.38 8.03
C ILE A 74 -17.85 -1.86 7.85
N ARG A 75 -18.98 -1.20 7.58
CA ARG A 75 -19.04 0.28 7.48
C ARG A 75 -18.67 0.95 8.79
N PHE A 76 -19.12 0.40 9.91
CA PHE A 76 -18.77 0.90 11.24
C PHE A 76 -17.27 0.80 11.50
N LEU A 77 -16.66 -0.37 11.27
CA LEU A 77 -15.23 -0.58 11.42
C LEU A 77 -14.42 0.35 10.51
N PHE A 78 -14.82 0.47 9.24
CA PHE A 78 -14.17 1.37 8.31
C PHE A 78 -14.20 2.83 8.78
N ASN A 79 -15.37 3.32 9.22
CA ASN A 79 -15.53 4.66 9.77
C ASN A 79 -14.70 4.87 11.04
N PHE A 80 -14.61 3.86 11.90
CA PHE A 80 -13.77 3.88 13.10
C PHE A 80 -12.28 4.02 12.73
N PHE A 81 -11.79 3.23 11.76
CA PHE A 81 -10.41 3.31 11.31
C PHE A 81 -10.08 4.65 10.65
N GLU A 82 -10.95 5.20 9.81
CA GLU A 82 -10.72 6.51 9.18
C GLU A 82 -10.65 7.64 10.22
N ARG A 83 -11.55 7.65 11.21
CA ARG A 83 -11.51 8.61 12.31
C ARG A 83 -10.22 8.47 13.13
N SER A 84 -9.84 7.23 13.45
CA SER A 84 -8.62 6.92 14.21
C SER A 84 -7.36 7.35 13.46
N ARG A 85 -7.30 7.08 12.15
CA ARG A 85 -6.22 7.53 11.26
C ARG A 85 -6.08 9.05 11.28
N GLY A 86 -7.20 9.78 11.18
CA GLY A 86 -7.21 11.24 11.23
C GLY A 86 -6.66 11.80 12.56
N ILE A 87 -7.02 11.18 13.69
CA ILE A 87 -6.51 11.55 15.02
C ILE A 87 -5.00 11.28 15.10
N ILE A 88 -4.57 10.06 14.78
CA ILE A 88 -3.15 9.66 14.85
C ILE A 88 -2.29 10.57 13.97
N GLN A 89 -2.76 10.89 12.76
CA GLN A 89 -2.04 11.78 11.84
C GLN A 89 -1.92 13.19 12.42
N THR A 90 -3.00 13.73 12.99
CA THR A 90 -3.00 15.05 13.63
C THR A 90 -2.03 15.11 14.81
N GLU A 91 -2.06 14.12 15.70
CA GLU A 91 -1.15 14.07 16.86
C GLU A 91 0.32 13.87 16.43
N THR A 92 0.57 13.02 15.43
CA THR A 92 1.93 12.83 14.88
C THR A 92 2.50 14.13 14.30
N LEU A 93 1.68 14.96 13.66
CA LEU A 93 2.12 16.25 13.13
C LEU A 93 2.48 17.26 14.23
N LYS A 94 1.81 17.22 15.39
CA LYS A 94 2.14 18.08 16.53
C LYS A 94 3.53 17.78 17.10
N LEU A 95 3.95 16.51 17.08
CA LEU A 95 5.26 16.05 17.57
C LEU A 95 6.44 16.41 16.65
N LYS A 96 6.17 16.86 15.42
CA LYS A 96 7.20 17.27 14.44
C LYS A 96 7.51 18.78 14.47
N LYS A 97 6.97 19.52 15.45
CA LYS A 97 7.37 20.90 15.78
C LYS A 97 8.37 20.91 16.91
#